data_AF-A0A1Y3B940-F1
#
_entry.id   AF-A0A1Y3B940-F1
#
_cell.length_a   1.000
_cell.length_b   1.000
_cell.length_c   1.000
_cell.angle_alpha   90.00
_cell.angle_beta   90.00
_cell.angle_gamma   90.00
#
_symmetry.space_group_name_H-M   'P 1'
#
loop_
_entity.id
_entity.type
_entity.pdbx_description
1 polymer ?
#
loop_
_entity_poly.entity_id
_entity_poly.type
_entity_poly.pdbx_seq_one_letter_code
_entity_poly.pdbx_strand_id
1 'polypeptide(L)' 'MLLRWSKAKTRGYEHVNIENFSSSWANGMAFCALIHHFFPDSFEYDKLDPENRRENLQLAFNTIQ' A
#
# COMPACT_ATOMS: atom_id res chain seq x y z
N MET A 1 11.33 10.90 -9.94
CA MET A 1 12.18 10.21 -8.93
C MET A 1 11.34 9.45 -7.90
N LEU A 2 10.35 10.09 -7.26
CA LEU A 2 9.52 9.44 -6.24
C LEU A 2 8.68 8.25 -6.77
N LEU A 3 8.06 8.37 -7.95
CA LEU A 3 7.23 7.29 -8.51
C LEU A 3 8.02 6.00 -8.73
N ARG A 4 9.24 6.13 -9.27
CA ARG A 4 10.17 5.00 -9.45
C ARG A 4 10.57 4.38 -8.12
N TRP A 5 10.81 5.21 -7.11
CA TRP A 5 11.12 4.74 -5.77
C TRP A 5 9.94 3.98 -5.16
N SER A 6 8.72 4.51 -5.25
CA SER A 6 7.51 3.83 -4.77
C SER A 6 7.33 2.47 -5.46
N LYS A 7 7.46 2.41 -6.79
CA LYS A 7 7.44 1.15 -7.56
C LYS A 7 8.51 0.17 -7.12
N ALA A 8 9.72 0.64 -6.84
CA ALA A 8 10.83 -0.21 -6.42
C ALA A 8 10.60 -0.78 -5.01
N LYS A 9 9.95 -0.01 -4.13
CA LYS A 9 9.68 -0.39 -2.75
C LYS A 9 8.49 -1.33 -2.59
N THR A 10 7.49 -1.20 -3.45
CA THR A 10 6.33 -2.10 -3.49
C THR A 10 6.49 -3.25 -4.48
N ARG A 11 7.69 -3.47 -5.01
CA ARG A 11 7.96 -4.56 -5.95
C ARG A 11 7.78 -5.92 -5.26
N GLY A 12 6.83 -6.72 -5.74
CA GLY A 12 6.54 -8.06 -5.20
C GLY A 12 5.26 -8.12 -4.34
N TYR A 13 4.62 -6.98 -4.06
CA TYR A 13 3.30 -6.96 -3.44
C TYR A 13 2.21 -7.20 -4.47
N GLU A 14 1.31 -8.14 -4.19
CA GLU A 14 0.15 -8.39 -5.04
C GLU A 14 -0.82 -7.21 -5.02
N HIS A 15 -1.57 -7.04 -6.12
CA HIS A 15 -2.56 -5.97 -6.27
C HIS A 15 -2.03 -4.53 -6.15
N VAL A 16 -0.71 -4.34 -6.28
CA VAL A 16 -0.07 -3.01 -6.28
C VAL A 16 0.56 -2.71 -7.64
N ASN A 17 -0.04 -1.77 -8.36
CA ASN A 17 0.55 -1.19 -9.56
C ASN A 17 0.51 0.34 -9.49
N ILE A 18 1.65 0.94 -9.11
CA ILE A 18 1.77 2.39 -8.90
C ILE A 18 2.12 3.10 -10.21
N GLU A 19 1.15 3.50 -11.00
CA GLU A 19 1.37 4.21 -12.27
C GLU A 19 1.34 5.74 -12.11
N ASN A 20 0.61 6.23 -11.12
CA ASN A 20 0.46 7.65 -10.82
C ASN A 20 0.36 7.87 -9.30
N PHE A 21 0.17 9.13 -8.89
CA PHE A 21 -0.05 9.52 -7.49
C PHE A 21 -1.53 9.81 -7.17
N SER A 22 -2.45 9.32 -7.99
CA SER A 22 -3.88 9.50 -7.82
C SER A 22 -4.60 8.14 -7.78
N SER A 23 -5.07 7.63 -8.91
CA SER A 23 -5.87 6.42 -9.00
C SER A 23 -5.14 5.18 -8.49
N SER A 24 -3.81 5.09 -8.66
CA SER A 24 -3.03 3.95 -8.17
C SER A 24 -2.98 3.81 -6.65
N TRP A 25 -3.40 4.84 -5.91
CA TRP A 25 -3.40 4.86 -4.45
C TRP A 25 -4.82 4.84 -3.87
N ALA A 26 -5.84 4.95 -4.73
CA ALA A 26 -7.24 5.10 -4.33
C ALA A 26 -7.82 3.85 -3.65
N ASN A 27 -7.21 2.67 -3.87
CA ASN A 27 -7.62 1.41 -3.25
C ASN A 27 -6.89 1.11 -1.93
N GLY A 28 -5.97 1.96 -1.49
CA GLY A 28 -5.21 1.80 -0.25
C GLY A 28 -4.07 0.78 -0.30
N MET A 29 -4.06 -0.16 -1.26
CA MET A 29 -3.07 -1.23 -1.34
C MET A 29 -1.63 -0.71 -1.49
N ALA A 30 -1.44 0.37 -2.25
CA ALA A 30 -0.13 1.01 -2.41
C ALA A 30 0.42 1.59 -1.09
N PHE A 31 -0.46 2.14 -0.24
CA PHE A 31 -0.07 2.61 1.09
C PHE A 31 0.25 1.45 2.01
N CYS A 32 -0.63 0.44 2.07
CA CYS A 32 -0.41 -0.75 2.88
C CYS A 32 0.91 -1.46 2.53
N ALA A 33 1.24 -1.57 1.24
CA ALA A 33 2.47 -2.22 0.78
C ALA A 33 3.72 -1.44 1.18
N LEU A 34 3.66 -0.11 1.12
CA LEU A 34 4.77 0.73 1.57
C LEU A 34 4.97 0.63 3.07
N ILE A 35 3.89 0.69 3.85
CA ILE A 35 3.97 0.59 5.31
C ILE A 35 4.51 -0.78 5.70
N HIS A 36 3.97 -1.86 5.13
CA HIS A 36 4.44 -3.22 5.38
C HIS A 36 5.91 -3.42 4.96
N HIS A 37 6.39 -2.73 3.91
CA HIS A 37 7.80 -2.76 3.54
C HIS A 37 8.73 -2.18 4.61
N PHE A 38 8.29 -1.16 5.36
CA PHE A 38 9.07 -0.57 6.46
C PHE A 38 8.78 -1.22 7.82
N PHE A 39 7.57 -1.70 8.02
CA PHE A 39 7.04 -2.28 9.25
C PHE A 39 6.27 -3.57 8.92
N PRO A 40 6.96 -4.68 8.61
CA PRO A 40 6.31 -5.94 8.23
C PRO A 40 5.42 -6.49 9.36
N ASP A 41 5.72 -6.17 10.62
CA ASP A 41 4.95 -6.63 11.78
C ASP A 41 3.71 -5.78 12.09
N SER A 42 3.40 -4.77 11.27
CA SER A 42 2.28 -3.86 11.53
C SER A 42 0.90 -4.45 11.28
N PHE A 43 0.78 -5.29 10.24
CA PHE A 43 -0.45 -6.00 9.87
C PHE A 43 -0.17 -7.07 8.81
N GLU A 44 -1.07 -8.04 8.67
CA GLU A 44 -0.94 -9.10 7.67
C GLU A 44 -1.39 -8.60 6.29
N TYR A 45 -0.43 -8.24 5.43
CA TYR A 45 -0.71 -7.73 4.08
C TYR A 45 -1.48 -8.73 3.21
N ASP A 46 -1.14 -10.02 3.32
CA ASP A 46 -1.71 -11.08 2.48
C ASP A 46 -3.21 -11.32 2.71
N LYS A 47 -3.77 -10.77 3.80
CA LYS A 47 -5.20 -10.83 4.11
C LYS A 47 -5.97 -9.62 3.57
N LEU A 48 -5.30 -8.63 3.00
CA LEU A 48 -5.93 -7.41 2.51
C LEU A 48 -6.54 -7.64 1.12
N ASP A 49 -7.74 -7.11 0.94
CA ASP A 49 -8.47 -7.18 -0.33
C ASP A 49 -8.49 -5.79 -1.00
N PRO A 50 -8.08 -5.64 -2.26
CA PRO A 50 -8.16 -4.37 -2.99
C PRO A 50 -9.57 -3.78 -3.10
N GLU A 51 -10.63 -4.57 -2.98
CA GLU A 51 -12.02 -4.11 -2.98
C GLU A 51 -12.38 -3.33 -1.70
N ASN A 52 -11.71 -3.64 -0.58
CA ASN A 52 -11.94 -3.01 0.73
C ASN A 52 -11.17 -1.68 0.88
N ARG A 53 -11.33 -0.80 -0.10
CA ARG A 53 -10.57 0.46 -0.22
C ARG A 53 -10.57 1.31 1.06
N ARG A 54 -11.73 1.44 1.69
CA ARG A 54 -11.90 2.28 2.89
C ARG A 54 -11.14 1.69 4.08
N GLU A 55 -11.21 0.38 4.26
CA GLU A 55 -10.52 -0.33 5.34
C GLU A 55 -9.02 -0.30 5.13
N ASN A 56 -8.53 -0.54 3.91
CA ASN A 56 -7.11 -0.47 3.59
C ASN A 56 -6.53 0.93 3.87
N LEU A 57 -7.23 1.98 3.45
CA LEU A 57 -6.81 3.35 3.73
C LEU A 57 -6.81 3.64 5.23
N GLN A 58 -7.88 3.25 5.94
CA GLN A 58 -7.97 3.48 7.38
C GLN A 58 -6.89 2.72 8.15
N LEU A 59 -6.64 1.46 7.80
CA LEU A 59 -5.56 0.64 8.37
C LEU A 59 -4.22 1.33 8.14
N ALA A 60 -3.91 1.68 6.88
CA ALA A 60 -2.68 2.35 6.52
C ALA A 60 -2.48 3.63 7.36
N PHE A 61 -3.46 4.53 7.40
CA PHE A 61 -3.32 5.79 8.16
C PHE A 61 -3.23 5.59 9.67
N ASN A 62 -3.93 4.60 10.23
CA ASN A 62 -3.85 4.29 11.66
C ASN A 62 -2.48 3.74 12.06
N THR A 63 -1.78 3.04 11.16
CA THR A 63 -0.45 2.48 11.44
C THR A 63 0.66 3.54 11.48
N ILE A 64 0.52 4.65 10.74
CA ILE A 64 1.55 5.70 10.64
C ILE A 64 1.35 6.83 11.66
N GLN A 65 0.46 6.66 12.63
CA GLN A 65 0.15 7.66 13.67
C GLN A 65 1.23 7.74 14.75
#